data_AF-A0A257STA8-F1
#
_entry.id   AF-A0A257STA8-F1
#
_cell.length_a   1.000
_cell.length_b   1.000
_cell.length_c   1.000
_cell.angle_alpha   90.00
_cell.angle_beta   90.00
_cell.angle_gamma   90.00
#
_symmetry.space_group_name_H-M   'P 1'
#
loop_
_entity.id
_entity.type
_entity.pdbx_description
1 polymer ?
#
loop_
_entity_poly.entity_id
_entity_poly.type
_entity_poly.pdbx_seq_one_letter_code
_entity_poly.pdbx_strand_id
1 'polypeptide(L)'
;MKLFDRITGYIVSVLLVFITIGLVIGVLRLFLSLGSLVIQADITSEYLHITSEVLTLFVLIELSRSLVGYFSTHRLRMTFIVDAAIIFVLREVMIKLFEGTIHVDELYALSALLFVLGALRIGSVLVFQREKSMLEHHSADHMG
;
A
#
# COMPACT_ATOMS: atom_id res chain seq x y z
N MET A 1 -25.38 -1.15 15.13
CA MET A 1 -24.58 -0.58 14.03
C MET A 1 -23.86 0.71 14.46
N LYS A 2 -24.54 1.78 14.87
CA LYS A 2 -23.88 3.05 15.31
C LYS A 2 -22.76 2.91 16.36
N LEU A 3 -22.86 1.96 17.30
CA LEU A 3 -21.82 1.73 18.31
C LEU A 3 -20.58 1.04 17.72
N PHE A 4 -20.78 0.07 16.80
CA PHE A 4 -19.69 -0.62 16.11
C PHE A 4 -18.90 0.36 15.25
N ASP A 5 -19.57 1.14 14.41
CA ASP A 5 -18.91 2.13 13.55
C ASP A 5 -18.14 3.18 14.36
N ARG A 6 -18.68 3.59 15.52
CA ARG A 6 -18.03 4.55 16.42
C ARG A 6 -16.80 3.97 17.09
N ILE A 7 -16.85 2.71 17.54
CA ILE A 7 -15.70 2.02 18.13
C ILE A 7 -14.63 1.79 17.06
N THR A 8 -15.01 1.30 15.88
CA THR A 8 -14.06 1.09 14.78
C THR A 8 -13.40 2.40 14.36
N GLY A 9 -14.16 3.49 14.23
CA GLY A 9 -13.61 4.82 13.95
C GLY A 9 -12.60 5.28 15.01
N TYR A 10 -12.89 5.04 16.29
CA TYR A 10 -11.94 5.35 17.37
C TYR A 10 -10.66 4.52 17.26
N ILE A 11 -10.77 3.21 17.04
CA ILE A 11 -9.62 2.30 16.89
C ILE A 11 -8.75 2.72 15.71
N VAL A 12 -9.35 2.94 14.53
CA VAL A 12 -8.60 3.34 13.32
C VAL A 12 -7.93 4.70 13.53
N SER A 13 -8.58 5.64 14.24
CA SER A 13 -8.00 6.95 14.54
C SER A 13 -6.77 6.84 15.44
N VAL A 14 -6.86 6.02 16.50
CA VAL A 14 -5.72 5.73 17.38
C VAL A 14 -4.58 5.07 16.59
N LEU A 15 -4.89 4.08 15.74
CA LEU A 15 -3.88 3.44 14.88
C LEU A 15 -3.19 4.44 13.95
N LEU A 16 -3.93 5.36 13.33
CA LEU A 16 -3.36 6.40 12.49
C LEU A 16 -2.42 7.32 13.25
N VAL A 17 -2.76 7.70 14.49
CA VAL A 17 -1.89 8.50 15.34
C VAL A 17 -0.58 7.76 15.61
N PHE A 18 -0.64 6.47 15.99
CA PHE A 18 0.55 5.65 16.21
C PHE A 18 1.43 5.53 14.96
N ILE A 19 0.84 5.25 13.79
CA ILE A 19 1.59 5.14 12.53
C ILE A 19 2.22 6.48 12.17
N THR A 20 1.50 7.59 12.36
CA THR A 20 2.01 8.95 12.09
C THR A 20 3.20 9.28 12.98
N ILE A 21 3.13 8.97 14.27
CA ILE A 21 4.28 9.14 15.19
C ILE A 21 5.46 8.29 14.73
N GLY A 22 5.22 7.01 14.38
CA GLY A 22 6.25 6.13 13.85
C GLY A 22 6.91 6.67 12.57
N LEU A 23 6.12 7.24 11.66
CA LEU A 23 6.62 7.90 10.46
C LEU A 23 7.50 9.11 10.78
N VAL A 24 7.06 9.98 11.69
CA VAL A 24 7.86 11.14 12.12
C VAL A 24 9.19 10.68 12.71
N ILE A 25 9.18 9.70 13.61
CA ILE A 25 10.40 9.15 14.22
C ILE A 25 11.32 8.56 13.16
N GLY A 26 10.79 7.75 12.24
CA GLY A 26 11.62 7.12 11.22
C GLY A 26 12.16 8.11 10.20
N VAL A 27 11.43 9.17 9.85
CA VAL A 27 11.94 10.29 9.03
C VAL A 27 13.07 11.01 9.76
N LEU A 28 12.89 11.34 11.05
CA LEU A 28 13.96 11.97 11.85
C LEU A 28 15.21 11.10 11.90
N ARG A 29 15.06 9.79 12.11
CA ARG A 29 16.17 8.84 12.09
C ARG A 29 16.89 8.83 10.75
N LEU A 30 16.15 8.84 9.64
CA LEU A 30 16.72 8.89 8.30
C LEU A 30 17.61 10.13 8.10
N PHE A 31 17.18 11.30 8.58
CA PHE A 31 17.99 12.52 8.53
C PHE A 31 19.28 12.41 9.36
N LEU A 32 19.24 11.75 10.51
CA LEU A 32 20.43 11.50 11.32
C LEU A 32 21.41 10.53 10.61
N SER A 33 20.88 9.45 10.02
CA SER A 33 21.66 8.48 9.22
C SER A 33 22.28 9.12 7.97
N LEU A 34 21.59 10.05 7.32
CA LEU A 34 22.16 10.82 6.21
C LEU A 34 23.27 11.77 6.67
N GLY A 35 23.14 12.33 7.87
CA GLY A 35 24.18 13.17 8.48
C GLY A 35 25.47 12.40 8.79
N SER A 36 25.38 11.13 9.22
CA SER A 36 26.56 10.29 9.51
C SER A 36 27.36 9.94 8.26
N LEU A 37 26.68 9.69 7.13
CA LEU A 37 27.30 9.43 5.83
C LEU A 37 28.21 10.57 5.33
N VAL A 38 27.88 11.82 5.65
CA VAL A 38 28.70 12.98 5.26
C VAL A 38 30.04 12.98 6.04
N ILE A 39 30.10 12.29 7.17
CA ILE A 39 31.23 12.30 8.10
C ILE A 39 32.11 11.05 7.94
N GLN A 40 31.56 9.89 7.53
CA GLN A 40 32.28 8.61 7.45
C GLN A 40 32.37 8.07 6.00
N ALA A 41 33.49 7.42 5.66
CA ALA A 41 33.85 7.05 4.29
C ALA A 41 33.46 5.60 3.87
N ASP A 42 32.67 4.87 4.67
CA ASP A 42 32.21 3.51 4.31
C ASP A 42 30.85 3.57 3.60
N ILE A 43 30.92 3.91 2.31
CA ILE A 43 29.80 4.39 1.51
C ILE A 43 28.82 3.26 1.14
N THR A 44 29.29 2.03 0.94
CA THR A 44 28.43 1.01 0.29
C THR A 44 27.40 0.41 1.25
N SER A 45 27.80 0.07 2.47
CA SER A 45 26.90 -0.58 3.45
C SER A 45 25.82 0.37 3.96
N GLU A 46 26.18 1.65 4.17
CA GLU A 46 25.30 2.63 4.79
C GLU A 46 24.23 3.15 3.80
N TYR A 47 24.52 3.17 2.50
CA TYR A 47 23.49 3.42 1.46
C TYR A 47 22.46 2.30 1.36
N LEU A 48 22.89 1.04 1.57
CA LEU A 48 21.96 -0.08 1.61
C LEU A 48 21.01 0.07 2.81
N HIS A 49 21.55 0.46 3.97
CA HIS A 49 20.74 0.67 5.16
C HIS A 49 19.69 1.77 4.97
N ILE A 50 20.09 2.95 4.47
CA ILE A 50 19.18 4.08 4.27
C ILE A 50 18.07 3.75 3.28
N THR A 51 18.39 3.06 2.19
CA THR A 51 17.37 2.70 1.21
C THR A 51 16.38 1.69 1.80
N SER A 52 16.82 0.72 2.61
CA SER A 52 15.88 -0.15 3.36
C SER A 52 15.04 0.64 4.38
N GLU A 53 15.59 1.66 5.04
CA GLU A 53 14.81 2.54 5.93
C GLU A 53 13.75 3.37 5.18
N VAL A 54 14.07 3.95 4.01
CA VAL A 54 13.10 4.63 3.13
C VAL A 54 12.04 3.63 2.64
N LEU A 55 12.52 2.48 2.17
CA LEU A 55 11.72 1.30 1.92
C LEU A 55 11.27 0.63 3.22
N THR A 56 11.16 1.29 4.37
CA THR A 56 10.30 0.87 5.51
C THR A 56 9.24 1.94 5.78
N LEU A 57 9.63 3.21 5.67
CA LEU A 57 8.71 4.36 5.75
C LEU A 57 7.60 4.32 4.70
N PHE A 58 7.91 3.98 3.45
CA PHE A 58 6.89 3.90 2.39
C PHE A 58 5.74 2.88 2.70
N VAL A 59 5.96 1.79 3.44
CA VAL A 59 4.92 0.81 3.84
C VAL A 59 4.04 1.48 4.85
N LEU A 60 4.65 2.15 5.84
CA LEU A 60 3.90 2.85 6.88
C LEU A 60 3.03 3.96 6.28
N ILE A 61 3.52 4.67 5.26
CA ILE A 61 2.75 5.66 4.50
C ILE A 61 1.57 4.99 3.77
N GLU A 62 1.80 3.87 3.08
CA GLU A 62 0.75 3.17 2.33
C GLU A 62 -0.33 2.59 3.26
N LEU A 63 0.08 1.98 4.37
CA LEU A 63 -0.83 1.49 5.41
C LEU A 63 -1.66 2.64 6.01
N SER A 64 -1.01 3.78 6.29
CA SER A 64 -1.70 4.99 6.74
C SER A 64 -2.73 5.46 5.71
N ARG A 65 -2.37 5.52 4.42
CA ARG A 65 -3.30 5.90 3.34
C ARG A 65 -4.49 4.94 3.25
N SER A 66 -4.27 3.64 3.35
CA SER A 66 -5.34 2.63 3.36
C SER A 66 -6.31 2.83 4.54
N LEU A 67 -5.78 3.09 5.73
CA LEU A 67 -6.55 3.38 6.94
C LEU A 67 -7.30 4.73 6.84
N VAL A 68 -6.72 5.76 6.23
CA VAL A 68 -7.41 7.03 5.96
C VAL A 68 -8.55 6.83 4.96
N GLY A 69 -8.35 5.98 3.94
CA GLY A 69 -9.39 5.64 2.96
C GLY A 69 -10.65 5.04 3.59
N TYR A 70 -10.50 4.30 4.70
CA TYR A 70 -11.62 3.79 5.49
C TYR A 70 -12.53 4.91 6.02
N PHE A 71 -11.97 6.01 6.50
CA PHE A 71 -12.76 7.16 7.02
C PHE A 71 -13.57 7.87 5.93
N SER A 72 -13.03 7.96 4.71
CA SER A 72 -13.68 8.70 3.61
C SER A 72 -14.93 7.98 3.08
N THR A 73 -14.88 6.65 2.96
CA THR A 73 -15.94 5.91 2.26
C THR A 73 -16.84 5.11 3.21
N HIS A 74 -16.47 4.96 4.50
CA HIS A 74 -17.09 4.04 5.47
C HIS A 74 -17.22 2.59 4.96
N ARG A 75 -16.60 2.28 3.81
CA ARG A 75 -16.59 1.03 3.09
C ARG A 75 -15.29 0.98 2.29
N LEU A 76 -14.48 -0.03 2.53
CA LEU A 76 -13.32 -0.29 1.70
C LEU A 76 -13.82 -0.91 0.39
N ARG A 77 -13.80 -0.16 -0.74
CA ARG A 77 -14.10 -0.77 -2.04
C ARG A 77 -13.01 -1.80 -2.33
N MET A 78 -13.40 -2.98 -2.80
CA MET A 78 -12.48 -4.08 -3.14
C MET A 78 -11.33 -3.61 -4.03
N THR A 79 -11.60 -2.72 -4.99
CA THR A 79 -10.60 -2.12 -5.88
C THR A 79 -9.50 -1.37 -5.13
N PHE A 80 -9.84 -0.61 -4.08
CA PHE A 80 -8.84 0.11 -3.28
C PHE A 80 -7.99 -0.84 -2.45
N ILE A 81 -8.58 -1.93 -1.94
CA ILE A 81 -7.83 -2.94 -1.18
C ILE A 81 -6.84 -3.67 -2.10
N VAL A 82 -7.29 -4.07 -3.30
CA VAL A 82 -6.44 -4.76 -4.28
C VAL A 82 -5.31 -3.83 -4.75
N ASP A 83 -5.59 -2.55 -5.02
CA ASP A 83 -4.56 -1.57 -5.39
C ASP A 83 -3.51 -1.40 -4.28
N ALA A 84 -3.95 -1.25 -3.03
CA ALA A 84 -3.04 -1.18 -1.89
C ALA A 84 -2.22 -2.46 -1.70
N ALA A 85 -2.83 -3.64 -1.90
CA ALA A 85 -2.16 -4.93 -1.81
C ALA A 85 -1.08 -5.10 -2.89
N ILE A 86 -1.35 -4.69 -4.13
CA ILE A 86 -0.35 -4.74 -5.21
C ILE A 86 0.85 -3.86 -4.85
N ILE A 87 0.62 -2.62 -4.41
CA ILE A 87 1.68 -1.70 -4.00
C ILE A 87 2.49 -2.29 -2.83
N PHE A 88 1.80 -2.87 -1.84
CA PHE A 88 2.45 -3.50 -0.69
C PHE A 88 3.36 -4.66 -1.11
N VAL A 89 2.89 -5.56 -1.97
CA VAL A 89 3.69 -6.71 -2.43
C VAL A 89 4.85 -6.28 -3.32
N LEU A 90 4.65 -5.36 -4.26
CA LEU A 90 5.72 -4.81 -5.10
C LEU A 90 6.84 -4.22 -4.25
N ARG A 91 6.47 -3.56 -3.17
CA ARG A 91 7.42 -2.92 -2.29
C ARG A 91 8.17 -3.91 -1.40
N GLU A 92 7.51 -4.97 -0.93
CA GLU A 92 8.21 -6.10 -0.27
C GLU A 92 9.25 -6.72 -1.21
N VAL A 93 8.91 -6.91 -2.49
CA VAL A 93 9.86 -7.37 -3.50
C VAL A 93 11.03 -6.39 -3.62
N MET A 94 10.79 -5.08 -3.63
CA MET A 94 11.87 -4.06 -3.67
C MET A 94 12.79 -4.15 -2.46
N ILE A 95 12.26 -4.29 -1.24
CA ILE A 95 13.06 -4.42 -0.01
C ILE A 95 13.96 -5.64 -0.10
N LYS A 96 13.38 -6.82 -0.36
CA LYS A 96 14.13 -8.09 -0.39
C LYS A 96 15.16 -8.13 -1.51
N LEU A 97 14.83 -7.56 -2.67
CA LEU A 97 15.77 -7.44 -3.78
C LEU A 97 16.96 -6.56 -3.40
N PHE A 98 16.69 -5.48 -2.69
CA PHE A 98 17.70 -4.51 -2.32
C PHE A 98 18.56 -4.95 -1.12
N GLU A 99 17.99 -5.67 -0.17
CA GLU A 99 18.73 -6.32 0.92
C GLU A 99 19.51 -7.56 0.45
N GLY A 100 19.28 -8.01 -0.79
CA GLY A 100 19.91 -9.22 -1.33
C GLY A 100 19.45 -10.50 -0.63
N THR A 101 18.29 -10.46 0.05
CA THR A 101 17.74 -11.55 0.87
C THR A 101 16.69 -12.38 0.15
N ILE A 102 16.38 -12.06 -1.11
CA ILE A 102 15.32 -12.74 -1.86
C ILE A 102 15.72 -14.16 -2.25
N HIS A 103 14.97 -15.13 -1.74
CA HIS A 103 15.13 -16.53 -2.12
C HIS A 103 14.27 -16.84 -3.35
N VAL A 104 14.71 -17.81 -4.15
CA VAL A 104 14.01 -18.21 -5.40
C VAL A 104 12.56 -18.63 -5.12
N ASP A 105 12.33 -19.38 -4.04
CA ASP A 105 10.99 -19.83 -3.65
C ASP A 105 10.07 -18.66 -3.26
N GLU A 106 10.60 -17.68 -2.54
CA GLU A 106 9.87 -16.47 -2.17
C GLU A 106 9.55 -15.61 -3.40
N LEU A 107 10.48 -15.51 -4.35
CA LEU A 107 10.26 -14.79 -5.60
C LEU A 107 9.10 -15.40 -6.39
N TYR A 108 9.02 -16.73 -6.48
CA TYR A 108 7.89 -17.42 -7.10
C TYR A 108 6.58 -17.17 -6.35
N ALA A 109 6.60 -17.24 -5.01
CA ALA A 109 5.41 -16.98 -4.20
C ALA A 109 4.89 -15.54 -4.37
N LEU A 110 5.78 -14.54 -4.32
CA LEU A 110 5.44 -13.13 -4.52
C LEU A 110 4.97 -12.86 -5.95
N SER A 111 5.57 -13.51 -6.95
CA SER A 111 5.14 -13.40 -8.35
C SER A 111 3.75 -13.99 -8.57
N ALA A 112 3.46 -15.16 -7.99
CA ALA A 112 2.15 -15.79 -8.05
C ALA A 112 1.09 -14.92 -7.36
N LEU A 113 1.41 -14.34 -6.19
CA LEU A 113 0.54 -13.41 -5.49
C LEU A 113 0.24 -12.16 -6.34
N LEU A 114 1.28 -11.53 -6.92
CA LEU A 114 1.12 -10.39 -7.80
C LEU A 114 0.27 -10.72 -9.03
N PHE A 115 0.44 -11.91 -9.61
CA PHE A 115 -0.37 -12.36 -10.72
C PHE A 115 -1.85 -12.46 -10.36
N VAL A 116 -2.17 -13.07 -9.22
CA VAL A 116 -3.56 -13.17 -8.73
C VAL A 116 -4.15 -11.79 -8.44
N LEU A 117 -3.41 -10.92 -7.76
CA LEU A 117 -3.86 -9.56 -7.47
C LEU A 117 -4.09 -8.75 -8.75
N GLY A 118 -3.19 -8.87 -9.74
CA GLY A 118 -3.33 -8.25 -11.06
C GLY A 118 -4.56 -8.76 -11.81
N ALA A 119 -4.80 -10.08 -11.80
CA ALA A 119 -5.98 -10.68 -12.40
C ALA A 119 -7.28 -10.18 -11.73
N LEU A 120 -7.31 -10.11 -10.40
CA LEU A 120 -8.44 -9.54 -9.64
C LEU A 120 -8.68 -8.07 -10.00
N ARG A 121 -7.60 -7.29 -10.13
CA ARG A 121 -7.70 -5.87 -10.48
C ARG A 121 -8.29 -5.67 -11.86
N ILE A 122 -7.77 -6.40 -12.85
CA ILE A 122 -8.26 -6.34 -14.23
C ILE A 122 -9.71 -6.81 -14.30
N GLY A 123 -10.03 -7.95 -13.67
CA GLY A 123 -11.39 -8.47 -13.61
C GLY A 123 -12.39 -7.49 -12.99
N SER A 124 -12.01 -6.82 -11.90
CA SER A 124 -12.86 -5.82 -11.25
C SER A 124 -13.14 -4.61 -12.15
N VAL A 125 -12.18 -4.16 -12.96
CA VAL A 125 -12.39 -3.07 -13.94
C VAL A 125 -13.33 -3.51 -15.05
N LEU A 126 -13.10 -4.70 -15.62
CA LEU A 126 -13.87 -5.20 -16.74
C LEU A 126 -15.34 -5.43 -16.36
N VAL A 127 -15.61 -6.00 -15.19
CA VAL A 127 -16.98 -6.20 -14.69
C VAL A 127 -17.67 -4.86 -14.48
N PHE A 128 -16.99 -3.88 -13.86
CA PHE A 128 -17.54 -2.55 -13.64
C PHE A 128 -17.86 -1.82 -14.96
N GLN A 129 -17.01 -1.97 -15.99
CA GLN A 129 -17.27 -1.40 -17.31
C GLN A 129 -18.48 -2.06 -18.00
N ARG A 130 -18.64 -3.38 -17.88
CA ARG A 130 -19.77 -4.12 -18.45
C ARG A 130 -21.11 -3.73 -17.82
N GLU A 131 -21.16 -3.55 -16.50
CA GLU A 131 -22.37 -3.07 -15.83
C GLU A 131 -22.78 -1.69 -16.36
N LYS A 132 -21.81 -0.79 -16.54
CA LYS A 132 -22.07 0.55 -17.07
C LYS A 132 -22.60 0.53 -18.51
N SER A 133 -22.03 -0.29 -19.39
CA SER A 133 -22.46 -0.35 -20.80
C SER A 133 -23.88 -0.92 -20.97
N MET A 134 -24.29 -1.86 -20.11
CA MET A 134 -25.64 -2.43 -20.17
C MET A 134 -26.72 -1.43 -19.72
N LEU A 135 -26.41 -0.57 -18.75
CA LEU A 135 -27.33 0.47 -18.28
C LEU A 135 -27.54 1.58 -19.33
N GLU A 136 -26.51 1.94 -20.08
CA GLU A 136 -26.59 2.94 -21.16
C GLU A 136 -27.46 2.44 -22.34
N HIS A 137 -27.36 1.16 -22.71
CA HIS A 137 -28.21 0.57 -23.76
C HIS A 137 -29.70 0.50 -23.37
N HIS A 138 -30.02 0.19 -22.11
CA HIS A 138 -31.41 0.14 -21.65
C HIS A 138 -32.07 1.52 -21.58
N SER A 139 -31.27 2.59 -21.42
CA SER A 139 -31.75 3.97 -21.37
C SER A 139 -32.04 4.54 -22.77
N ALA A 140 -31.29 4.09 -23.79
CA ALA A 140 -31.47 4.53 -25.17
C ALA A 140 -32.70 3.92 -25.85
N ASP A 141 -33.09 2.70 -25.46
CA ASP A 141 -34.24 1.97 -26.02
C ASP A 141 -35.60 2.52 -25.55
N HIS A 142 -35.63 3.31 -24.46
CA HIS A 142 -36.83 3.95 -23.93
C HIS A 142 -37.06 5.41 -24.40
N MET A 143 -36.16 5.97 -25.20
CA MET A 143 -36.29 7.33 -25.76
C MET A 143 -36.58 7.36 -27.27
N GLY A 144 -36.74 6.21 -27.93
CA GLY A 144 -37.18 6.07 -29.33
C GLY A 144 -38.62 5.59 -29.42
#